data_AF-A0A963MIY9-F1
#
_entry.id   AF-A0A963MIY9-F1
#
_cell.length_a   1.000
_cell.length_b   1.000
_cell.length_c   1.000
_cell.angle_alpha   90.00
_cell.angle_beta   90.00
_cell.angle_gamma   90.00
#
_symmetry.space_group_name_H-M   'P 1'
#
loop_
_entity.id
_entity.type
_entity.pdbx_description
1 polymer ?
#
loop_
_entity_poly.entity_id
_entity_poly.type
_entity_poly.pdbx_seq_one_letter_code
_entity_poly.pdbx_strand_id
1 'polypeptide(L)'
;MSVSAIALLAFIAIALLYGIVIYNNLVRLKHAIAKAWANIDVLLKQRHDELPKLVEVCRQYKQFEETTLTRVIEARARVSSARADHDVPALGAAEGMLRMGLGQLF
;
A
#
# COMPACT_ATOMS: atom_id res chain seq x y z
N MET A 1 43.34 -15.23 55.16
CA MET A 1 41.95 -14.71 55.24
C MET A 1 41.06 -15.86 55.68
N SER A 2 40.17 -15.67 56.66
CA SER A 2 39.27 -16.75 57.10
C SER A 2 38.27 -17.10 55.99
N VAL A 3 37.89 -18.37 55.89
CA VAL A 3 36.93 -18.87 54.88
C VAL A 3 35.62 -18.08 54.90
N SER A 4 35.16 -17.66 56.08
CA SER A 4 33.96 -16.83 56.26
C SER A 4 34.07 -15.46 55.60
N ALA A 5 35.24 -14.82 55.62
CA ALA A 5 35.45 -13.52 54.97
C ALA A 5 35.41 -13.64 53.44
N ILE A 6 35.94 -14.73 52.89
CA ILE A 6 35.89 -15.03 51.45
C ILE A 6 34.45 -15.29 51.02
N ALA A 7 33.69 -16.06 51.79
CA ALA A 7 32.28 -16.34 51.50
C ALA A 7 31.41 -15.06 51.52
N LEU A 8 31.63 -14.17 52.48
CA LEU A 8 30.92 -12.89 52.57
C LEU A 8 31.21 -11.99 51.35
N LEU A 9 32.48 -11.88 50.96
CA LEU A 9 32.88 -11.10 49.78
C LEU A 9 32.28 -11.67 48.49
N ALA A 10 32.29 -12.99 48.33
CA ALA A 10 31.66 -13.66 47.18
C ALA A 10 30.15 -13.37 47.12
N PHE A 11 29.46 -13.42 48.27
CA PHE A 11 28.03 -13.10 48.34
C PHE A 11 27.74 -11.65 47.92
N ILE A 12 28.52 -10.70 48.43
CA ILE A 12 28.38 -9.27 48.06
C ILE A 12 28.63 -9.07 46.56
N ALA A 13 29.67 -9.70 46.01
CA ALA A 13 29.97 -9.63 44.58
C ALA A 13 28.82 -10.18 43.72
N ILE A 14 28.20 -11.31 44.12
CA ILE A 14 27.05 -11.89 43.42
C ILE A 14 25.84 -10.96 43.50
N ALA A 15 25.56 -10.38 44.68
CA ALA A 15 24.44 -9.46 44.87
C ALA A 15 24.59 -8.20 43.99
N LEU A 16 25.80 -7.64 43.91
CA LEU A 16 26.10 -6.50 43.04
C LEU A 16 25.94 -6.86 41.56
N LEU A 17 26.48 -8.01 41.12
CA LEU A 17 26.33 -8.49 39.75
C LEU A 17 24.85 -8.66 39.37
N TYR A 18 24.06 -9.24 40.28
CA TYR A 18 22.62 -9.43 40.09
C TYR A 18 21.88 -8.10 39.90
N GLY A 19 22.20 -7.10 40.72
CA GLY A 19 21.65 -5.74 40.59
C GLY A 19 21.98 -5.10 39.24
N ILE A 20 23.22 -5.24 38.76
CA ILE A 20 23.65 -4.72 37.45
C ILE A 20 22.87 -5.40 36.32
N VAL A 21 22.69 -6.72 36.38
CA VAL A 21 21.94 -7.48 35.36
C VAL A 21 20.48 -7.02 35.30
N ILE A 22 19.82 -6.84 36.45
CA ILE A 22 18.43 -6.34 36.51
C ILE A 22 18.35 -4.95 35.88
N TYR A 23 19.21 -4.02 36.30
CA TYR A 23 19.20 -2.65 35.79
C TYR A 23 19.36 -2.60 34.27
N ASN A 24 20.32 -3.36 33.73
CA ASN A 24 20.55 -3.45 32.28
C ASN A 24 19.35 -4.05 31.54
N ASN A 25 18.68 -5.05 32.11
CA ASN A 25 17.48 -5.64 31.53
C ASN A 25 16.32 -4.63 31.49
N LEU A 26 16.12 -3.85 32.55
CA LEU A 26 15.09 -2.80 32.59
C LEU A 26 15.35 -1.70 31.56
N VAL A 27 16.59 -1.23 31.45
CA VAL A 27 16.98 -0.23 30.44
C VAL A 27 16.78 -0.77 29.03
N ARG A 28 17.16 -2.03 28.77
CA ARG A 28 16.91 -2.68 27.48
C ARG A 28 15.42 -2.76 27.15
N LEU A 29 14.57 -3.11 28.13
CA LEU A 29 13.12 -3.17 27.93
C LEU A 29 12.55 -1.78 27.61
N LYS A 30 12.98 -0.74 28.32
CA LYS A 30 12.58 0.65 28.03
C LYS A 30 12.90 1.04 26.58
N HIS A 31 14.10 0.73 26.11
CA HIS A 31 14.48 1.01 24.72
C HIS A 31 13.69 0.17 23.70
N ALA A 32 13.39 -1.09 24.02
CA ALA A 32 12.58 -1.95 23.16
C ALA A 32 11.16 -1.39 22.99
N ILE A 33 10.54 -0.91 24.07
CA ILE A 33 9.22 -0.26 24.03
C ILE A 33 9.25 1.00 23.17
N ALA A 34 10.25 1.88 23.37
CA ALA A 34 10.39 3.09 22.57
C ALA A 34 10.58 2.78 21.07
N LYS A 35 11.36 1.75 20.74
CA LYS A 35 11.55 1.28 19.36
C LYS A 35 10.26 0.73 18.77
N ALA A 36 9.47 -0.02 19.55
CA ALA A 36 8.18 -0.55 19.10
C ALA A 36 7.20 0.59 18.76
N TRP A 37 7.11 1.61 19.60
CA TRP A 37 6.29 2.80 19.33
C TRP A 37 6.75 3.53 18.06
N ALA A 38 8.05 3.78 17.91
CA ALA A 38 8.58 4.43 16.72
C ALA A 38 8.27 3.64 15.43
N ASN A 39 8.34 2.30 15.48
CA ASN A 39 7.98 1.46 14.34
C ASN A 39 6.49 1.56 13.99
N ILE A 40 5.61 1.63 15.00
CA ILE A 40 4.18 1.82 14.80
C ILE A 40 3.92 3.17 14.12
N ASP A 41 4.56 4.24 14.59
CA ASP A 41 4.40 5.58 14.01
C ASP A 41 4.84 5.63 12.54
N VAL A 42 5.98 5.00 12.22
CA VAL A 42 6.46 4.89 10.83
C VAL A 42 5.46 4.14 9.96
N LEU A 43 4.92 3.01 10.44
CA LEU A 43 3.96 2.21 9.69
C LEU A 43 2.64 2.97 9.45
N LEU A 44 2.16 3.67 10.48
CA LEU A 44 0.97 4.51 10.35
C LEU A 44 1.19 5.63 9.34
N LYS A 45 2.35 6.29 9.38
CA LYS A 45 2.71 7.33 8.41
C LYS A 45 2.78 6.78 6.98
N GLN A 46 3.43 5.63 6.77
CA GLN A 46 3.48 4.96 5.47
C GLN A 46 2.08 4.65 4.95
N ARG A 47 1.19 4.09 5.78
CA ARG A 47 -0.21 3.84 5.38
C ARG A 47 -0.94 5.13 4.98
N HIS A 48 -0.76 6.21 5.72
CA HIS A 48 -1.36 7.51 5.39
C HIS A 48 -0.80 8.10 4.08
N ASP A 49 0.48 7.87 3.78
CA ASP A 49 1.12 8.36 2.56
C ASP A 49 0.80 7.47 1.33
N GLU A 50 0.58 6.18 1.52
CA GLU A 50 0.33 5.19 0.45
C GLU A 50 -1.14 5.11 0.03
N LEU A 51 -2.09 5.21 0.97
CA LEU A 51 -3.53 5.13 0.64
C LEU A 51 -3.97 6.16 -0.42
N PRO A 52 -3.57 7.45 -0.35
CA PRO A 52 -3.93 8.42 -1.39
C PRO A 52 -3.36 8.06 -2.76
N LYS A 53 -2.13 7.52 -2.81
CA LYS A 53 -1.49 7.09 -4.05
C LYS A 53 -2.25 5.93 -4.70
N LEU A 54 -2.69 4.95 -3.91
CA LEU A 54 -3.52 3.85 -4.40
C LEU A 54 -4.88 4.34 -4.91
N VAL A 55 -5.51 5.28 -4.19
CA VAL A 55 -6.78 5.90 -4.61
C VAL A 55 -6.60 6.70 -5.90
N GLU A 56 -5.48 7.39 -6.08
CA GLU A 56 -5.18 8.13 -7.29
C GLU A 56 -5.02 7.20 -8.50
N VAL A 57 -4.31 6.08 -8.34
CA VAL A 57 -4.21 5.06 -9.39
C VAL A 57 -5.60 4.51 -9.76
N CYS A 58 -6.42 4.12 -8.78
CA CYS A 58 -7.79 3.66 -9.05
C CYS A 58 -8.64 4.74 -9.73
N ARG A 59 -8.48 6.02 -9.35
CA ARG A 59 -9.18 7.15 -9.98
C ARG A 59 -8.77 7.35 -11.43
N GLN A 60 -7.48 7.26 -11.73
CA GLN A 60 -6.97 7.34 -13.10
C GLN A 60 -7.49 6.19 -13.96
N TYR A 61 -7.50 4.96 -13.43
CA TYR A 61 -8.09 3.81 -14.12
C TYR A 61 -9.58 3.99 -14.39
N LYS A 62 -10.36 4.49 -13.42
CA LYS A 62 -11.78 4.79 -13.63
C LYS A 62 -11.99 5.81 -14.76
N GLN A 63 -11.19 6.89 -14.80
CA GLN A 63 -11.28 7.90 -15.87
C GLN A 63 -10.96 7.31 -17.25
N PHE A 64 -9.97 6.41 -17.31
CA PHE A 64 -9.61 5.71 -18.53
C PHE A 64 -10.73 4.79 -19.01
N GLU A 65 -11.36 4.04 -18.11
CA GLU A 65 -12.50 3.18 -18.42
C GLU A 65 -13.73 3.98 -18.87
N GLU A 66 -14.03 5.10 -18.22
CA GLU A 66 -15.14 5.99 -18.58
C GLU A 66 -14.96 6.58 -19.99
N THR A 67 -13.73 7.03 -20.30
CA THR A 67 -13.41 7.57 -21.63
C THR A 67 -13.55 6.50 -22.70
N THR A 68 -13.06 5.29 -22.42
CA THR A 68 -13.15 4.16 -23.36
C THR A 68 -14.60 3.74 -23.59
N LEU A 69 -15.39 3.63 -22.52
CA LEU A 69 -16.81 3.30 -22.60
C LEU A 69 -17.59 4.35 -23.40
N THR A 70 -17.33 5.64 -23.17
CA THR A 70 -17.97 6.74 -23.90
C THR A 70 -17.69 6.65 -25.40
N ARG A 71 -16.44 6.41 -25.79
CA ARG A 71 -16.05 6.23 -27.20
C ARG A 71 -16.78 5.06 -27.86
N VAL A 72 -16.97 3.95 -27.15
CA VAL A 72 -17.71 2.77 -27.65
C VAL A 72 -19.20 3.08 -27.81
N ILE A 73 -19.80 3.78 -26.84
CA ILE A 73 -21.20 4.19 -26.91
C ILE A 73 -21.42 5.14 -28.10
N GLU A 74 -20.54 6.13 -28.30
CA GLU A 74 -20.60 7.06 -29.44
C GLU A 74 -20.40 6.34 -30.78
N ALA A 75 -19.45 5.40 -30.87
CA ALA A 75 -19.24 4.60 -32.07
C ALA A 75 -20.49 3.76 -32.39
N ARG A 76 -21.09 3.14 -31.36
CA ARG A 76 -22.35 2.37 -31.51
C ARG A 76 -23.52 3.26 -31.92
N ALA A 77 -23.63 4.47 -31.36
CA ALA A 77 -24.67 5.44 -31.72
C ALA A 77 -24.55 5.88 -33.18
N ARG A 78 -23.33 6.13 -33.67
CA ARG A 78 -23.05 6.47 -35.08
C ARG A 78 -23.41 5.35 -36.05
N VAL A 79 -23.14 4.09 -35.69
CA VAL A 79 -23.60 2.93 -36.48
C VAL A 79 -25.13 2.88 -36.51
N SER A 80 -25.78 3.11 -35.36
CA SER A 80 -27.24 3.11 -35.27
C SER A 80 -27.90 4.21 -36.09
N SER A 81 -27.32 5.42 -36.12
CA SER A 81 -27.85 6.54 -36.91
C SER A 81 -27.65 6.33 -38.42
N ALA A 82 -26.44 5.94 -38.85
CA ALA A 82 -26.16 5.67 -40.27
C ALA A 82 -27.05 4.54 -40.82
N ARG A 83 -27.39 3.55 -39.99
CA ARG A 83 -28.34 2.49 -40.33
C ARG A 83 -29.78 3.01 -40.47
N ALA A 84 -30.20 3.96 -39.64
CA ALA A 84 -31.53 4.57 -39.72
C ALA A 84 -31.68 5.44 -40.98
N ASP A 85 -30.63 6.17 -41.34
CA ASP A 85 -30.59 7.07 -42.50
C ASP A 85 -30.38 6.34 -43.85
N HIS A 86 -30.22 5.00 -43.83
CA HIS A 86 -29.92 4.16 -45.00
C HIS A 86 -28.67 4.60 -45.79
N ASP A 87 -27.73 5.29 -45.14
CA ASP A 87 -26.48 5.75 -45.75
C ASP A 87 -25.43 4.62 -45.68
N VAL A 88 -25.36 3.82 -46.75
CA VAL A 88 -24.46 2.66 -46.88
C VAL A 88 -22.97 3.05 -46.81
N PRO A 89 -22.50 4.12 -47.47
CA PRO A 89 -21.14 4.64 -47.28
C PRO A 89 -20.82 5.04 -45.83
N ALA A 90 -21.70 5.79 -45.17
CA ALA A 90 -21.48 6.21 -43.78
C ALA A 90 -21.51 5.03 -42.79
N LEU A 91 -22.34 4.02 -43.08
CA LEU A 91 -22.41 2.78 -42.29
C LEU A 91 -21.08 2.02 -42.31
N GLY A 92 -20.46 1.87 -43.48
CA GLY A 92 -19.16 1.18 -43.60
C GLY A 92 -18.03 1.87 -42.82
N ALA A 93 -18.00 3.21 -42.85
CA ALA A 93 -17.04 3.98 -42.06
C ALA A 93 -17.31 3.87 -40.54
N ALA A 94 -18.58 3.91 -40.12
CA ALA A 94 -18.98 3.78 -38.73
C ALA A 94 -18.68 2.38 -38.15
N GLU A 95 -18.92 1.31 -38.91
CA GLU A 95 -18.58 -0.06 -38.51
C GLU A 95 -17.07 -0.27 -38.39
N GLY A 96 -16.28 0.32 -39.30
CA GLY A 96 -14.82 0.29 -39.24
C GLY A 96 -14.29 0.93 -37.95
N MET A 97 -14.81 2.10 -37.57
CA MET A 97 -14.46 2.76 -36.31
C MET A 97 -14.87 1.93 -35.08
N LEU A 98 -16.06 1.34 -35.09
CA LEU A 98 -16.53 0.48 -34.00
C LEU A 98 -15.63 -0.75 -33.82
N ARG A 99 -15.23 -1.40 -34.92
CA ARG A 99 -14.30 -2.53 -34.90
C ARG A 99 -12.93 -2.17 -34.34
N MET A 100 -12.36 -1.03 -34.74
CA MET A 100 -11.08 -0.58 -34.21
C MET A 100 -11.17 -0.26 -32.71
N GLY A 101 -12.25 0.38 -32.26
CA GLY A 101 -12.47 0.67 -30.83
C GLY A 101 -12.64 -0.59 -29.97
N LEU A 102 -13.32 -1.60 -30.48
CA LEU A 102 -13.43 -2.91 -29.81
C LEU A 102 -12.09 -3.66 -29.79
N GLY A 103 -11.24 -3.50 -30.82
CA GLY A 103 -9.91 -4.08 -30.84
C GLY A 103 -8.90 -3.43 -29.88
N GLN A 104 -9.20 -2.26 -29.32
CA GLN A 104 -8.40 -1.60 -28.29
C GLN A 104 -8.83 -1.97 -26.86
N LEU A 105 -9.96 -2.68 -26.70
CA LEU A 105 -10.50 -3.12 -25.42
C LEU A 105 -9.98 -4.50 -24.98
N PHE A 106 -9.45 -5.29 -25.91
CA PHE A 106 -8.90 -6.63 -25.71
C PHE A 106 -7.42 -6.63 -26.05
#